data_AF-A0A4Y2D3C0-F1
#
_entry.id   AF-A0A4Y2D3C0-F1
#
_cell.length_a   1.000
_cell.length_b   1.000
_cell.length_c   1.000
_cell.angle_alpha   90.00
_cell.angle_beta   90.00
_cell.angle_gamma   90.00
#
_symmetry.space_group_name_H-M   'P 1'
#
loop_
_entity.id
_entity.type
_entity.pdbx_description
1 polymer ?
#
loop_
_entity_poly.entity_id
_entity_poly.type
_entity_poly.pdbx_seq_one_letter_code
_entity_poly.pdbx_strand_id
1 'polypeptide(L)'
;MSLPDLPFQYLLARGVIVDDKVIVYENNGEDIWSPSRRYQKVDPPVYWNEGTHLWKIIDESSPWYHIERYTLLVLDDNLLLKDFTAENRLLGTEWNQILPV
;
A
#
# COMPACT_ATOMS: atom_id res chain seq x y z
N MET A 1 -14.86 -11.01 7.49
CA MET A 1 -13.69 -11.91 7.53
C MET A 1 -12.46 -11.05 7.72
N SER A 2 -11.54 -11.42 8.61
CA SER A 2 -10.27 -10.72 8.79
C SER A 2 -9.28 -11.14 7.70
N LEU A 3 -8.44 -10.21 7.25
CA LEU A 3 -7.30 -10.55 6.40
C LEU A 3 -6.34 -11.49 7.15
N PRO A 4 -5.64 -12.41 6.45
CA PRO A 4 -4.60 -13.21 7.06
C PRO A 4 -3.42 -12.33 7.48
N ASP A 5 -2.62 -12.83 8.41
CA ASP A 5 -1.40 -12.16 8.86
C ASP A 5 -0.42 -11.95 7.69
N LEU A 6 0.37 -10.88 7.78
CA LEU A 6 1.42 -10.59 6.83
C LEU A 6 2.51 -11.67 6.90
N PRO A 7 3.17 -12.00 5.77
CA PRO A 7 4.19 -13.04 5.72
C PRO A 7 5.50 -12.64 6.41
N PHE A 8 5.67 -11.36 6.73
CA PHE A 8 6.84 -10.79 7.38
C PHE A 8 6.44 -9.89 8.54
N GLN A 9 7.37 -9.71 9.48
CA GLN A 9 7.21 -8.78 10.58
C GLN A 9 7.87 -7.44 10.23
N TYR A 10 7.08 -6.54 9.66
CA TYR A 10 7.50 -5.17 9.38
C TYR A 10 7.62 -4.34 10.67
N LEU A 11 8.72 -3.62 10.84
CA LEU A 11 8.97 -2.76 12.00
C LEU A 11 8.30 -1.39 11.84
N LEU A 12 8.29 -0.85 10.62
CA LEU A 12 7.72 0.42 10.20
C LEU A 12 6.81 0.20 8.98
N ALA A 13 5.84 -0.69 9.15
CA ALA A 13 4.87 -1.02 8.11
C ALA A 13 4.13 0.23 7.62
N ARG A 14 4.06 0.39 6.30
CA ARG A 14 3.15 1.32 5.62
C ARG A 14 2.29 0.58 4.62
N GLY A 15 1.05 1.03 4.48
CA GLY A 15 0.08 0.50 3.54
C GLY A 15 -0.34 1.56 2.55
N VAL A 16 -0.39 1.22 1.27
CA VAL A 16 -0.76 2.13 0.17
C VAL A 16 -1.61 1.39 -0.85
N ILE A 17 -2.41 2.13 -1.61
CA ILE A 17 -3.24 1.57 -2.69
C ILE A 17 -2.67 2.09 -4.01
N VAL A 18 -2.25 1.18 -4.89
CA VAL A 18 -1.72 1.48 -6.23
C VAL A 18 -2.32 0.48 -7.20
N ASP A 19 -2.86 0.95 -8.33
CA ASP A 19 -3.48 0.11 -9.37
C ASP A 19 -4.46 -0.93 -8.79
N ASP A 20 -5.37 -0.47 -7.93
CA ASP A 20 -6.37 -1.28 -7.20
C ASP A 20 -5.79 -2.39 -6.31
N LYS A 21 -4.50 -2.33 -5.97
CA LYS A 21 -3.85 -3.26 -5.06
C LYS A 21 -3.47 -2.59 -3.76
N VAL A 22 -3.83 -3.23 -2.66
CA VAL A 22 -3.28 -2.92 -1.34
C VAL A 22 -1.87 -3.46 -1.28
N ILE A 23 -0.89 -2.59 -1.10
CA ILE A 23 0.52 -2.92 -0.95
C ILE A 23 0.96 -2.54 0.46
N VAL A 24 1.67 -3.46 1.11
CA VAL A 24 2.30 -3.24 2.41
C VAL A 24 3.81 -3.34 2.25
N TYR A 25 4.53 -2.39 2.84
CA TYR A 25 5.99 -2.32 2.73
C TYR A 25 6.62 -1.80 4.03
N GLU A 26 7.90 -2.12 4.21
CA GLU A 26 8.71 -1.52 5.27
C GLU A 26 9.13 -0.11 4.84
N ASN A 27 8.64 0.92 5.53
CA ASN A 27 9.20 2.24 5.32
C ASN A 27 10.49 2.39 6.11
N ASN A 28 11.60 2.04 5.48
CA ASN A 28 12.92 2.22 6.09
C ASN A 28 13.28 3.71 6.27
N GLY A 29 12.53 4.61 5.65
CA GLY A 29 12.77 6.06 5.73
C GLY A 29 14.13 6.42 5.15
N GLU A 30 14.12 7.12 4.02
CA GLU A 30 15.19 8.09 3.76
C GLU A 30 15.14 9.28 4.73
N ASP A 31 14.69 9.09 5.99
CA ASP A 31 14.86 10.10 7.02
C ASP A 31 16.36 10.25 7.24
N ILE A 32 16.87 11.34 6.66
CA ILE A 32 18.28 11.75 6.48
C ILE A 32 19.09 11.72 7.79
N TRP A 33 18.44 11.51 8.93
CA TRP A 33 18.98 11.59 10.29
C TRP A 33 19.54 10.27 10.86
N SER A 34 19.36 9.11 10.20
CA SER A 34 19.95 7.86 10.70
C SER A 34 20.71 7.08 9.61
N PRO A 35 22.02 7.35 9.44
CA PRO A 35 22.89 6.64 8.50
C PRO A 35 22.94 5.11 8.74
N SER A 36 22.63 4.66 9.96
CA SER A 36 22.63 3.26 10.37
C SER A 36 21.45 2.43 9.85
N ARG A 37 20.39 3.06 9.33
CA ARG A 37 19.23 2.34 8.74
C ARG A 37 19.36 2.03 7.26
N ARG A 38 20.23 2.73 6.55
CA ARG A 38 20.46 2.54 5.09
C ARG A 38 20.99 1.16 4.69
N TYR A 39 21.47 0.38 5.66
CA TYR A 39 22.06 -0.95 5.45
C TYR A 39 21.25 -2.09 6.10
N GLN A 40 20.07 -1.80 6.65
CA GLN A 40 19.20 -2.86 7.14
C GLN A 40 18.58 -3.58 5.96
N LYS A 41 18.75 -4.91 5.92
CA LYS A 41 18.01 -5.77 5.02
C LYS A 41 16.54 -5.66 5.41
N VAL A 42 15.76 -5.00 4.56
CA VAL A 42 14.31 -4.89 4.70
C VAL A 42 13.64 -6.08 4.04
N ASP A 43 12.56 -6.55 4.66
CA ASP A 43 11.71 -7.55 4.05
C ASP A 43 11.02 -6.95 2.81
N PRO A 44 10.82 -7.75 1.74
CA PRO A 44 10.27 -7.25 0.50
C PRO A 44 8.83 -6.79 0.68
N PRO A 45 8.34 -5.84 -0.13
CA PRO A 45 6.95 -5.43 -0.07
C PRO A 45 6.03 -6.54 -0.57
N VAL A 46 4.79 -6.51 -0.09
CA VAL A 46 3.77 -7.50 -0.43
C VAL A 46 2.51 -6.81 -0.91
N TYR A 47 1.75 -7.48 -1.78
CA TYR A 47 0.43 -7.02 -2.19
C TYR A 47 -0.65 -8.04 -1.87
N TRP A 48 -1.86 -7.56 -1.61
CA TRP A 48 -3.01 -8.43 -1.45
C TRP A 48 -3.47 -8.97 -2.80
N ASN A 49 -3.48 -10.30 -2.96
CA ASN A 49 -4.03 -10.94 -4.14
C ASN A 49 -5.46 -11.41 -3.85
N GLU A 50 -6.45 -10.71 -4.40
CA GLU A 50 -7.88 -11.05 -4.24
C GLU A 50 -8.23 -12.43 -4.77
N GLY A 51 -7.66 -12.85 -5.91
CA GLY A 51 -7.96 -14.16 -6.50
C GLY A 51 -7.53 -15.33 -5.61
N THR A 52 -6.39 -15.21 -4.93
CA THR A 52 -5.89 -16.27 -4.03
C THR A 52 -6.20 -16.02 -2.56
N HIS A 53 -6.73 -14.86 -2.19
CA HIS A 53 -6.91 -14.41 -0.80
C HIS A 53 -5.62 -14.55 0.03
N LEU A 54 -4.48 -14.18 -0.55
CA LEU A 54 -3.17 -14.28 0.09
C LEU A 54 -2.31 -13.04 -0.20
N TRP A 55 -1.43 -12.73 0.73
CA TRP A 55 -0.33 -11.79 0.51
C TRP A 55 0.70 -12.41 -0.43
N LYS A 56 1.08 -11.68 -1.47
CA LYS A 56 2.13 -12.10 -2.41
C LYS A 56 3.31 -11.16 -2.34
N ILE A 57 4.50 -11.74 -2.33
CA ILE A 57 5.76 -10.99 -2.38
C ILE A 57 5.86 -10.34 -3.76
N ILE A 58 6.15 -9.04 -3.76
CA ILE A 58 6.44 -8.29 -4.98
C ILE A 58 7.87 -8.65 -5.41
N ASP A 59 8.02 -9.01 -6.68
CA ASP A 59 9.31 -9.35 -7.25
C ASP A 59 10.24 -8.14 -7.39
N GLU A 60 11.54 -8.33 -7.24
CA GLU A 60 12.57 -7.28 -7.36
C GLU A 60 12.54 -6.52 -8.70
N SER A 61 12.11 -7.18 -9.78
CA SER A 61 11.97 -6.55 -11.10
C SER A 61 10.74 -5.65 -11.23
N SER A 62 9.80 -5.71 -10.27
CA SER A 62 8.57 -4.92 -10.31
C SER A 62 8.85 -3.44 -10.00
N PRO A 63 8.18 -2.50 -10.68
CA PRO A 63 8.26 -1.08 -10.33
C PRO A 63 7.77 -0.79 -8.90
N TRP A 64 6.96 -1.68 -8.31
CA TRP A 64 6.46 -1.56 -6.95
C TRP A 64 7.42 -2.12 -5.88
N TYR A 65 8.53 -2.74 -6.28
CA TYR A 65 9.49 -3.28 -5.30
C TYR A 65 10.12 -2.18 -4.44
N HIS A 66 10.34 -1.01 -5.04
CA HIS A 66 10.85 0.19 -4.36
C HIS A 66 9.76 1.22 -4.10
N ILE A 67 8.57 0.77 -3.67
CA ILE A 67 7.42 1.64 -3.45
C ILE A 67 7.67 2.75 -2.42
N GLU A 68 8.61 2.52 -1.49
CA GLU A 68 9.06 3.50 -0.50
C GLU A 68 9.72 4.74 -1.11
N ARG A 69 10.23 4.65 -2.34
CA ARG A 69 10.86 5.77 -3.05
C ARG A 69 9.86 6.67 -3.77
N TYR A 70 8.61 6.24 -3.89
CA TYR A 70 7.58 7.04 -4.53
C TYR A 70 7.04 8.06 -3.54
N THR A 71 6.82 9.28 -4.04
CA THR A 71 6.03 10.25 -3.30
C THR A 71 4.57 9.85 -3.42
N LEU A 72 4.02 9.30 -2.34
CA LEU A 72 2.63 8.86 -2.28
C LEU A 72 1.81 9.90 -1.55
N LEU A 73 0.59 10.14 -2.04
CA LEU A 73 -0.36 11.01 -1.36
C LEU A 73 -0.84 10.28 -0.10
N VAL A 74 -0.40 10.75 1.06
CA VAL A 74 -0.88 10.22 2.34
C VAL A 74 -2.16 10.96 2.70
N LEU A 75 -3.30 10.26 2.61
CA LEU A 75 -4.59 10.76 3.07
C LEU A 75 -4.77 10.37 4.54
N ASP A 76 -4.15 11.14 5.43
CA ASP A 76 -4.23 10.91 6.89
C ASP A 76 -5.54 11.42 7.52
N ASP A 77 -6.31 12.24 6.79
CA ASP A 77 -7.53 12.83 7.33
C ASP A 77 -8.76 12.01 6.95
N ASN A 78 -9.33 11.34 7.94
CA ASN A 78 -10.54 10.53 7.82
C ASN A 78 -11.75 11.38 7.35
N LEU A 79 -11.69 12.70 7.57
CA LEU A 79 -12.68 13.65 7.05
C LEU A 79 -12.51 13.89 5.55
N LEU A 80 -11.27 14.09 5.06
CA LEU A 80 -11.01 14.22 3.62
C LEU A 80 -11.44 12.96 2.86
N LEU A 81 -11.21 11.77 3.42
CA LEU A 81 -11.62 10.52 2.78
C LEU A 81 -13.15 10.39 2.68
N LYS A 82 -13.87 10.82 3.74
CA LYS A 82 -15.34 10.87 3.77
C LYS A 82 -15.90 11.92 2.83
N ASP A 83 -15.30 13.10 2.76
CA ASP A 83 -15.74 14.17 1.88
C ASP A 83 -15.50 13.80 0.42
N PHE A 84 -14.35 13.20 0.09
CA PHE A 84 -14.10 12.68 -1.27
C PHE A 84 -15.10 11.60 -1.66
N THR A 85 -15.40 10.65 -0.76
CA THR A 85 -16.40 9.61 -1.04
C THR A 85 -17.83 10.17 -1.10
N ALA A 86 -18.15 11.22 -0.33
CA ALA A 86 -19.45 11.88 -0.34
C ALA A 86 -19.67 12.76 -1.59
N GLU A 87 -18.69 13.58 -1.97
CA GLU A 87 -18.74 14.40 -3.19
C GLU A 87 -18.85 13.54 -4.44
N ASN A 88 -18.08 12.43 -4.51
CA ASN A 88 -18.18 11.51 -5.64
C ASN A 88 -19.54 10.77 -5.70
N ARG A 89 -20.18 10.50 -4.55
CA ARG A 89 -21.56 9.95 -4.52
C ARG A 89 -22.60 10.97 -4.99
N LEU A 90 -22.43 12.24 -4.66
CA LEU A 90 -23.36 13.31 -5.04
C LEU A 90 -23.31 13.63 -6.54
N LEU A 91 -22.14 13.47 -7.17
CA LEU A 91 -21.96 13.69 -8.61
C LEU A 91 -22.55 12.59 -9.49
N GLY A 92 -23.26 11.60 -8.91
CA GLY A 92 -23.87 10.51 -9.67
C GLY A 92 -22.85 9.68 -10.46
N THR A 93 -21.57 9.77 -10.09
CA THR A 93 -20.50 9.01 -10.73
C THR A 93 -20.64 7.57 -10.27
N GLU A 94 -21.16 6.72 -11.16
CA GLU A 94 -21.22 5.28 -10.91
C GLU A 94 -19.80 4.78 -10.68
N TRP A 95 -19.53 4.37 -9.44
CA TRP A 95 -18.34 3.60 -9.13
C TRP A 95 -18.52 2.23 -9.77
N ASN A 96 -18.06 2.11 -11.02
CA ASN A 96 -17.85 0.81 -11.61
C ASN A 96 -16.72 0.15 -10.84
N GLN A 97 -17.08 -0.74 -9.92
CA GLN A 97 -16.15 -1.72 -9.40
C GLN A 97 -15.69 -2.52 -10.62
N ILE A 98 -14.47 -2.26 -11.09
CA ILE A 98 -13.86 -3.08 -12.12
C ILE A 98 -13.50 -4.40 -11.43
N LEU A 99 -14.50 -5.27 -11.31
CA LEU A 99 -14.29 -6.67 -10.95
C LEU A 99 -13.63 -7.34 -12.16
N PRO A 100 -12.44 -7.96 -12.02
CA PRO A 100 -11.83 -8.66 -13.14
C PRO A 100 -12.71 -9.86 -13.53
N VAL A 101 -13.00 -9.97 -14.84
CA VAL A 101 -13.63 -11.14 -15.49
C VAL A 101 -12.69 -12.34 -15.43
#